data_AF-A0A8S3JKD6-F1
#
_entry.id   AF-A0A8S3JKD6-F1
#
_cell.length_a   1.000
_cell.length_b   1.000
_cell.length_c   1.000
_cell.angle_alpha   90.00
_cell.angle_beta   90.00
_cell.angle_gamma   90.00
#
_symmetry.space_group_name_H-M   'P 1'
#
loop_
_entity.id
_entity.type
_entity.pdbx_description
1 polymer ?
#
loop_
_entity_poly.entity_id
_entity_poly.type
_entity_poly.pdbx_seq_one_letter_code
_entity_poly.pdbx_strand_id
1 'polypeptide(L)'
;MHRFILDRTATEYFSNLVWFIRTHILDFDSLIRNNQDINNRGRVTCGLEEYLDHIHYLQDIFLLNVDSLNNVLKDQLMNRLLIPVYVFSLIKRDKFSRIT
;
A
#
# COMPACT_ATOMS: atom_id res chain seq x y z
N MET A 1 -2.33 -15.93 -26.84
CA MET A 1 -1.96 -14.50 -27.05
C MET A 1 -2.67 -13.53 -26.10
N HIS A 2 -3.99 -13.59 -25.90
CA HIS A 2 -4.71 -12.65 -24.99
C HIS A 2 -4.22 -12.69 -23.53
N ARG A 3 -3.91 -13.87 -22.97
CA ARG A 3 -3.32 -13.99 -21.62
C ARG A 3 -2.03 -13.19 -21.45
N PHE A 4 -1.14 -13.17 -22.45
CA PHE A 4 0.15 -12.47 -22.39
C PHE A 4 0.01 -10.93 -22.45
N ILE A 5 -0.98 -10.43 -23.18
CA ILE A 5 -1.24 -8.99 -23.29
C ILE A 5 -1.89 -8.48 -21.99
N LEU A 6 -2.80 -9.27 -21.41
CA LEU A 6 -3.37 -8.99 -20.08
C LEU A 6 -2.28 -9.05 -19.01
N ASP A 7 -1.39 -10.05 -19.03
CA ASP A 7 -0.35 -10.20 -18.02
C ASP A 7 0.61 -9.00 -18.01
N ARG A 8 1.08 -8.57 -19.18
CA ARG A 8 2.06 -7.48 -19.28
C ARG A 8 1.46 -6.13 -18.91
N THR A 9 0.27 -5.81 -19.43
CA THR A 9 -0.40 -4.53 -19.17
C THR A 9 -0.98 -4.46 -17.76
N ALA A 10 -1.52 -5.57 -17.23
CA ALA A 10 -1.99 -5.63 -15.85
C ALA A 10 -0.83 -5.56 -14.85
N THR A 11 0.32 -6.17 -15.16
CA THR A 11 1.51 -6.07 -14.30
C THR A 11 1.99 -4.62 -14.17
N GLU A 12 2.01 -3.85 -15.25
CA GLU A 12 2.41 -2.44 -15.23
C GLU A 12 1.39 -1.57 -14.50
N TYR A 13 0.09 -1.76 -14.77
CA TYR A 13 -1.00 -1.08 -14.06
C TYR A 13 -0.96 -1.34 -12.56
N PHE A 14 -0.85 -2.60 -12.14
CA PHE A 14 -0.79 -2.96 -10.72
C PHE A 14 0.51 -2.54 -10.06
N SER A 15 1.63 -2.54 -10.78
CA SER A 15 2.88 -1.98 -10.25
C SER A 15 2.73 -0.50 -9.92
N ASN A 16 2.06 0.27 -10.80
CA ASN A 16 1.78 1.69 -10.57
C ASN A 16 0.79 1.88 -9.42
N LEU A 17 -0.26 1.06 -9.33
CA LEU A 17 -1.23 1.11 -8.23
C LEU A 17 -0.57 0.82 -6.88
N VAL A 18 0.22 -0.25 -6.79
CA VAL A 18 0.93 -0.62 -5.56
C VAL A 18 1.98 0.43 -5.18
N TRP A 19 2.65 1.02 -6.17
CA TRP A 19 3.56 2.15 -5.93
C TRP A 19 2.82 3.36 -5.36
N PHE A 20 1.66 3.71 -5.93
CA PHE A 20 0.85 4.83 -5.47
C PHE A 20 0.38 4.64 -4.02
N ILE A 21 -0.16 3.46 -3.70
CA ILE A 21 -0.58 3.11 -2.33
C ILE A 21 0.61 3.17 -1.37
N ARG A 22 1.78 2.65 -1.77
CA ARG A 22 3.00 2.72 -0.94
C ARG A 22 3.38 4.17 -0.64
N THR A 23 3.40 5.04 -1.64
CA THR A 23 3.75 6.46 -1.47
C THR A 23 2.77 7.13 -0.50
N HIS A 24 1.47 6.89 -0.67
CA HIS A 24 0.43 7.38 0.24
C HIS A 24 0.66 6.94 1.69
N ILE A 25 0.99 5.65 1.92
CA ILE A 25 1.30 5.13 3.27
C ILE A 25 2.52 5.81 3.88
N LEU A 26 3.58 6.07 3.10
CA LEU A 26 4.80 6.69 3.60
C LEU A 26 4.60 8.18 3.92
N ASP A 27 3.88 8.89 3.07
CA ASP A 27 3.51 10.29 3.31
C ASP A 27 2.63 10.38 4.56
N PHE A 28 1.71 9.44 4.73
CA PHE A 28 0.89 9.31 5.92
C PHE A 28 1.70 8.98 7.19
N ASP A 29 2.65 8.03 7.15
CA ASP A 29 3.56 7.74 8.28
C ASP A 29 4.39 8.97 8.67
N SER A 30 4.80 9.79 7.69
CA SER A 30 5.49 11.07 7.93
C SER A 30 4.57 12.09 8.63
N LEU A 31 3.33 12.23 8.17
CA LEU A 31 2.34 13.11 8.79
C LEU A 31 2.02 12.67 10.23
N ILE A 32 1.94 11.37 10.50
CA ILE A 32 1.72 10.86 11.87
C ILE A 32 2.91 11.19 12.77
N ARG A 33 4.14 10.97 12.30
CA ARG A 33 5.36 11.14 13.11
C ARG A 33 5.68 12.60 13.41
N ASN A 34 5.29 13.53 12.55
CA ASN A 34 5.53 14.96 12.72
C ASN A 34 4.51 15.66 13.64
N ASN A 35 3.59 14.92 14.28
CA ASN A 35 2.49 15.52 15.03
C ASN A 35 2.89 16.10 16.39
N GLN A 36 2.88 17.43 16.46
CA GLN A 36 2.76 18.18 17.73
C GLN A 36 1.40 18.91 17.91
N ASP A 37 0.47 18.90 16.94
CA ASP A 37 -0.76 19.73 17.02
C ASP A 37 -2.10 19.02 16.77
N ILE A 38 -3.13 19.48 17.50
CA ILE A 38 -4.53 18.98 17.47
C ILE A 38 -5.19 19.14 16.09
N ASN A 39 -4.78 20.15 15.31
CA ASN A 39 -5.30 20.40 13.95
C ASN A 39 -4.91 19.31 12.94
N ASN A 40 -3.85 18.55 13.21
CA ASN A 40 -3.43 17.47 12.33
C ASN A 40 -4.27 16.18 12.49
N ARG A 41 -5.01 16.01 13.59
CA ARG A 41 -5.87 14.81 13.75
C ARG A 41 -6.92 14.71 12.65
N GLY A 42 -7.53 15.82 12.25
CA GLY A 42 -8.49 15.84 11.14
C GLY A 42 -7.86 15.45 9.80
N ARG A 43 -6.62 15.91 9.55
CA ARG A 43 -5.86 15.55 8.33
C ARG A 43 -5.44 14.10 8.31
N VAL A 44 -5.07 13.55 9.47
CA VAL A 44 -4.75 12.13 9.64
C VAL A 44 -5.99 11.27 9.38
N THR A 45 -7.15 11.64 9.94
CA THR A 45 -8.41 10.91 9.67
C THR A 45 -8.77 10.94 8.19
N CYS A 46 -8.68 12.10 7.53
CA CYS A 46 -8.96 12.22 6.10
C CYS A 46 -8.00 11.35 5.24
N GLY A 47 -6.70 11.32 5.58
CA GLY A 47 -5.74 10.45 4.88
C GLY A 47 -5.97 8.95 5.12
N LEU A 48 -6.53 8.57 6.28
CA LEU A 48 -6.95 7.18 6.55
C LEU A 48 -8.17 6.79 5.74
N GLU A 49 -9.15 7.69 5.59
CA GLU A 49 -10.34 7.47 4.77
C GLU A 49 -9.94 7.24 3.31
N GLU A 50 -9.05 8.06 2.77
CA GLU A 50 -8.54 7.91 1.39
C GLU A 50 -7.75 6.60 1.21
N TYR A 51 -6.93 6.22 2.20
CA TYR A 51 -6.26 4.92 2.20
C TYR A 51 -7.26 3.76 2.25
N LEU A 52 -8.32 3.88 3.06
CA LEU A 52 -9.36 2.86 3.18
C LEU A 52 -10.12 2.68 1.87
N ASP A 53 -10.37 3.75 1.13
CA ASP A 53 -10.97 3.70 -0.21
C ASP A 53 -10.10 2.91 -1.20
N HIS A 54 -8.77 3.07 -1.14
CA HIS A 54 -7.87 2.25 -1.95
C HIS A 54 -7.93 0.76 -1.59
N ILE A 55 -8.15 0.43 -0.32
CA ILE A 55 -8.33 -0.97 0.11
C ILE A 55 -9.67 -1.53 -0.38
N HIS A 56 -10.75 -0.76 -0.30
CA HIS A 56 -12.04 -1.16 -0.86
C HIS A 56 -11.95 -1.35 -2.38
N TYR A 57 -11.23 -0.47 -3.09
CA TYR A 57 -10.99 -0.61 -4.53
C TYR A 57 -10.24 -1.91 -4.87
N LEU A 58 -9.20 -2.25 -4.12
CA LEU A 58 -8.49 -3.52 -4.28
C LEU A 58 -9.40 -4.72 -3.99
N GLN A 59 -10.24 -4.62 -2.96
CA GLN A 59 -11.20 -5.66 -2.61
C GLN A 59 -12.22 -5.89 -3.74
N ASP A 60 -12.73 -4.83 -4.36
CA ASP A 60 -13.63 -4.93 -5.51
C ASP A 60 -12.95 -5.62 -6.70
N ILE A 61 -11.67 -5.32 -6.96
CA ILE A 61 -10.88 -6.02 -7.99
C ILE A 61 -10.76 -7.52 -7.69
N PHE A 62 -10.54 -7.90 -6.42
CA PHE A 62 -10.49 -9.31 -6.02
C PHE A 62 -11.83 -10.01 -6.19
N LEU A 63 -12.94 -9.32 -5.93
CA LEU A 63 -14.31 -9.83 -6.05
C LEU A 63 -14.74 -10.06 -7.51
N LEU A 64 -14.07 -9.46 -8.50
CA LEU A 64 -14.26 -9.78 -9.92
C LEU A 64 -13.86 -11.23 -10.29
N ASN A 65 -13.15 -11.92 -9.38
CA ASN A 65 -12.82 -13.34 -9.45
C ASN A 65 -12.11 -13.78 -10.75
N VAL A 66 -11.23 -12.92 -11.28
CA VAL A 66 -10.38 -13.22 -12.43
C VAL A 66 -9.06 -13.80 -11.93
N ASP A 67 -8.89 -15.11 -11.97
CA ASP A 67 -7.75 -15.83 -11.37
C ASP A 67 -6.38 -15.31 -11.80
N SER A 68 -6.19 -15.04 -13.10
CA SER A 68 -4.91 -14.52 -13.60
C SER A 68 -4.60 -13.13 -13.05
N LEU A 69 -5.61 -12.28 -12.94
CA LEU A 69 -5.48 -10.92 -12.44
C LEU A 69 -5.19 -10.92 -10.93
N ASN A 70 -5.91 -11.76 -10.20
CA ASN A 70 -5.77 -11.91 -8.76
C ASN A 70 -4.39 -12.45 -8.39
N ASN A 71 -3.80 -13.34 -9.19
CA ASN A 71 -2.46 -13.85 -8.97
C ASN A 71 -1.38 -12.77 -9.15
N VAL A 72 -1.48 -11.98 -10.22
CA VAL A 72 -0.55 -10.85 -10.45
C VAL A 72 -0.69 -9.80 -9.35
N LEU A 73 -1.92 -9.42 -9.00
CA LEU A 73 -2.17 -8.43 -7.95
C LEU A 73 -1.67 -8.89 -6.58
N LYS A 74 -1.89 -10.17 -6.22
CA LYS A 74 -1.35 -10.76 -4.98
C LYS A 74 0.17 -10.70 -4.95
N ASP A 75 0.84 -11.10 -6.03
CA ASP A 75 2.30 -11.09 -6.09
C ASP A 75 2.86 -9.66 -5.95
N GLN A 76 2.29 -8.69 -6.67
CA GLN A 76 2.71 -7.30 -6.58
C GLN A 76 2.47 -6.73 -5.18
N LEU A 77 1.32 -7.00 -4.56
CA LEU A 77 0.97 -6.48 -3.24
C LEU A 77 1.86 -7.08 -2.15
N MET A 78 2.16 -8.37 -2.22
CA MET A 78 3.06 -9.03 -1.27
C MET A 78 4.49 -8.53 -1.41
N ASN A 79 5.04 -8.54 -2.64
CA ASN A 79 6.45 -8.23 -2.88
C ASN A 79 6.76 -6.73 -2.81
N ARG A 80 5.82 -5.88 -3.23
CA ARG A 80 6.05 -4.42 -3.31
C ARG A 80 5.31 -3.60 -2.26
N LEU A 81 4.32 -4.13 -1.56
CA LEU A 81 3.67 -3.39 -0.46
C LEU A 81 4.00 -4.03 0.88
N LEU A 82 3.57 -5.28 1.09
CA LEU A 82 3.53 -5.91 2.41
C LEU A 82 4.94 -6.17 2.95
N ILE A 83 5.79 -6.89 2.21
CA ILE A 83 7.15 -7.22 2.65
C ILE A 83 7.94 -5.94 2.93
N PRO A 84 8.00 -4.95 2.02
CA PRO A 84 8.84 -3.77 2.23
C PRO A 84 8.33 -2.87 3.37
N VAL A 85 7.01 -2.66 3.49
CA VAL A 85 6.44 -1.86 4.57
C VAL A 85 6.57 -2.57 5.92
N TYR A 86 6.34 -3.89 5.97
CA TYR A 86 6.47 -4.69 7.18
C TYR A 86 7.92 -4.74 7.68
N VAL A 87 8.87 -5.07 6.78
CA VAL A 87 10.30 -5.08 7.10
C VAL A 87 10.76 -3.70 7.56
N PHE A 88 10.31 -2.62 6.90
CA PHE A 88 10.63 -1.26 7.30
C PHE A 88 10.08 -0.89 8.69
N SER A 89 8.86 -1.32 9.01
CA SER A 89 8.27 -1.14 10.34
C SER A 89 9.06 -1.89 11.43
N LEU A 90 9.51 -3.12 11.15
CA LEU A 90 10.34 -3.92 12.06
C LEU A 90 11.72 -3.31 12.29
N ILE A 91 12.42 -2.89 11.22
CA ILE A 91 13.75 -2.26 11.33
C ILE A 91 13.66 -0.94 12.11
N LYS A 92 12.60 -0.14 11.89
CA LYS A 92 12.38 1.11 12.64
C LYS A 92 12.12 0.86 14.12
N ARG A 93 11.41 -0.22 14.48
CA ARG A 93 11.15 -0.59 15.88
C ARG A 93 12.43 -1.03 16.61
N ASP A 94 13.31 -1.75 15.94
CA ASP A 94 14.60 -2.19 16.51
C ASP A 94 15.56 -1.00 16.76
N LYS A 95 15.57 -0.01 15.86
CA LYS A 95 16.36 1.23 16.08
C LYS A 95 15.88 2.04 17.29
N PHE A 96 14.59 2.05 17.60
CA PHE A 96 14.08 2.74 18.79
C PHE A 96 14.40 1.97 20.08
N SER A 97 14.38 0.62 20.03
CA SER A 97 14.68 -0.24 21.18
C SER A 97 16.16 -0.26 21.57
N ARG A 98 17.08 0.04 20.65
CA ARG A 98 18.54 0.03 20.91
C ARG A 98 19.11 1.37 21.41
N ILE A 99 18.27 2.39 21.56
CA ILE A 99 18.67 3.73 22.04
C ILE A 99 18.12 3.99 23.47
N THR A 100 17.49 2.99 24.09
CA THR A 100 17.16 2.99 25.54
C THR A 100 18.07 2.02 26.25
#